data_AF-A0A367M2N4-F1
#
_entry.id   AF-A0A367M2N4-F1
#
_cell.length_a   1.000
_cell.length_b   1.000
_cell.length_c   1.000
_cell.angle_alpha   90.00
_cell.angle_beta   90.00
_cell.angle_gamma   90.00
#
_symmetry.space_group_name_H-M   'P 1'
#
loop_
_entity.id
_entity.type
_entity.pdbx_description
1 polymer ?
#
loop_
_entity_poly.entity_id
_entity_poly.type
_entity_poly.pdbx_seq_one_letter_code
_entity_poly.pdbx_strand_id
1 'polypeptide(L)'
;MAIRRRFGAQFQGNGRTCFGLWAPDAREVRVETADGRDWPLEGSDSGWFEATLPCPPGTRYRYRIDGRPGVPDPASQFQPDGVHGHSQVLDHGAYAWRVDEWHGRPWHEAVIYELHVGLFGSYAEVERFLPRLVELGVTAVELMPLGEFPGRRNWGYDGVLPFAPASAYGTPEQLKHLIDSAHGMGLMVFVDVIYNHFGPDGNYLAQYAAAFFRDDRQTPWGQAIDFRRGEVREFFYENALMWLLDYRVDGLRFDAVHAIPDSAFLVEMARRLRGGAGPERHVHLVLENDDNRASLLRQGYDAQWNDDGHHALHVLLTRENDGYYQDYPEPLRCLARCLAEGVVSLGGDTRHGRPRGPPRAAL
;
A
#
# COMPACT_ATOMS: atom_id res chain seq x y z
N MET A 1 13.40 -12.48 14.88
CA MET A 1 14.26 -12.83 13.73
C MET A 1 14.36 -11.57 12.88
N ALA A 2 15.56 -11.08 12.54
CA ALA A 2 15.67 -9.85 11.76
C ALA A 2 15.06 -10.09 10.36
N ILE A 3 14.06 -9.29 10.00
CA ILE A 3 13.44 -9.34 8.66
C ILE A 3 14.48 -8.82 7.67
N ARG A 4 14.94 -9.68 6.76
CA ARG A 4 15.86 -9.31 5.69
C ARG A 4 15.04 -8.79 4.52
N ARG A 5 15.13 -7.49 4.25
CA ARG A 5 14.62 -6.87 3.02
C ARG A 5 15.68 -6.96 1.93
N ARG A 6 15.26 -7.21 0.70
CA ARG A 6 16.15 -7.34 -0.45
C ARG A 6 15.92 -6.23 -1.48
N PHE A 7 14.73 -5.64 -1.53
CA PHE A 7 14.45 -4.56 -2.47
C PHE A 7 14.99 -3.20 -1.98
N GLY A 8 15.48 -2.44 -2.95
CA GLY A 8 15.88 -1.05 -2.82
C GLY A 8 17.18 -0.82 -2.04
N ALA A 9 17.33 0.39 -1.51
CA ALA A 9 18.49 0.82 -0.73
C ALA A 9 18.28 0.66 0.79
N GLN A 10 18.95 -0.29 1.41
CA GLN A 10 18.88 -0.58 2.85
C GLN A 10 20.15 -0.07 3.55
N PHE A 11 20.04 1.02 4.31
CA PHE A 11 21.16 1.54 5.10
C PHE A 11 21.56 0.54 6.21
N GLN A 12 22.84 0.18 6.28
CA GLN A 12 23.36 -0.83 7.22
C GLN A 12 24.14 -0.21 8.39
N GLY A 13 24.13 1.11 8.53
CA GLY A 13 25.03 1.82 9.44
C GLY A 13 26.42 2.05 8.85
N ASN A 14 27.27 2.78 9.58
CA ASN A 14 28.67 3.06 9.20
C ASN A 14 28.86 3.66 7.80
N GLY A 15 27.86 4.42 7.30
CA GLY A 15 27.92 5.05 5.98
C GLY A 15 27.78 4.07 4.80
N ARG A 16 27.31 2.84 5.02
CA ARG A 16 27.15 1.82 3.98
C ARG A 16 25.69 1.46 3.76
N THR A 17 25.35 1.20 2.50
CA THR A 17 24.00 0.85 2.07
C THR A 17 24.05 -0.37 1.17
N CYS A 18 23.18 -1.34 1.44
CA CYS A 18 22.97 -2.50 0.58
C CYS A 18 21.89 -2.15 -0.44
N PHE A 19 22.24 -2.19 -1.72
CA PHE A 19 21.31 -1.98 -2.83
C PHE A 19 20.90 -3.34 -3.36
N GLY A 20 19.62 -3.54 -3.63
CA GLY A 20 19.11 -4.74 -4.29
C GLY A 20 18.00 -4.42 -5.30
N LEU A 21 18.17 -4.92 -6.52
CA LEU A 21 17.21 -4.79 -7.60
C LEU A 21 16.96 -6.16 -8.24
N TRP A 22 15.69 -6.55 -8.37
CA TRP A 22 15.31 -7.67 -9.21
C TRP A 22 15.07 -7.18 -10.64
N ALA A 23 15.95 -7.58 -11.55
CA ALA A 23 15.95 -7.18 -12.95
C ALA A 23 16.31 -8.39 -13.85
N PRO A 24 15.42 -9.40 -13.95
CA PRO A 24 15.71 -10.67 -14.61
C PRO A 24 16.02 -10.55 -16.11
N ASP A 25 15.61 -9.45 -16.76
CA ASP A 25 15.89 -9.21 -18.18
C ASP A 25 17.21 -8.46 -18.42
N ALA A 26 17.83 -7.93 -17.36
CA ALA A 26 19.05 -7.14 -17.43
C ALA A 26 20.30 -8.02 -17.50
N ARG A 27 21.33 -7.51 -18.17
CA ARG A 27 22.68 -8.10 -18.18
C ARG A 27 23.60 -7.41 -17.19
N GLU A 28 23.45 -6.10 -17.05
CA GLU A 28 24.24 -5.27 -16.13
C GLU A 28 23.32 -4.26 -15.43
N VAL A 29 23.48 -4.14 -14.12
CA VAL A 29 22.87 -3.09 -13.31
C VAL A 29 23.96 -2.35 -12.55
N ARG A 30 23.86 -1.03 -12.53
CA ARG A 30 24.79 -0.16 -11.80
C ARG A 30 24.02 0.88 -10.99
N VAL A 31 24.58 1.30 -9.87
CA VAL A 31 24.07 2.42 -9.07
C VAL A 31 24.83 3.68 -9.49
N GLU A 32 24.12 4.61 -10.13
CA GLU A 32 24.60 5.95 -10.45
C GLU A 32 24.13 6.91 -9.35
N THR A 33 25.07 7.61 -8.72
CA THR A 33 24.78 8.63 -7.72
C THR A 33 24.87 10.03 -8.32
N ALA A 34 24.15 10.99 -7.73
CA ALA A 34 24.09 12.35 -8.29
C ALA A 34 25.43 13.10 -8.29
N ASP A 35 26.44 12.63 -7.54
CA ASP A 35 27.81 13.17 -7.58
C ASP A 35 28.69 12.53 -8.69
N GLY A 36 28.11 11.67 -9.53
CA GLY A 36 28.75 11.06 -10.68
C GLY A 36 29.47 9.74 -10.38
N ARG A 37 29.43 9.22 -9.15
CA ARG A 37 29.91 7.85 -8.89
C ARG A 37 28.96 6.82 -9.47
N ASP A 38 29.54 5.81 -10.12
CA ASP A 38 28.82 4.73 -10.81
C ASP A 38 29.43 3.38 -10.43
N TRP A 39 28.68 2.54 -9.71
CA TRP A 39 29.14 1.27 -9.15
C TRP A 39 28.33 0.07 -9.68
N PRO A 40 28.98 -0.99 -10.19
CA PRO A 40 28.27 -2.18 -10.65
C PRO A 40 27.65 -2.94 -9.48
N LEU A 41 26.50 -3.56 -9.73
CA LEU A 41 25.91 -4.54 -8.83
C LEU A 41 26.26 -5.96 -9.27
N GLU A 42 26.41 -6.87 -8.31
CA GLU A 42 26.69 -8.28 -8.57
C GLU A 42 25.37 -8.99 -8.95
N GLY A 43 25.29 -9.45 -10.20
CA GLY A 43 24.15 -10.20 -10.73
C GLY A 43 24.19 -11.68 -10.34
N SER A 44 23.01 -12.30 -10.27
CA SER A 44 22.83 -13.75 -10.02
C SER A 44 21.88 -14.38 -11.04
N ASP A 45 21.93 -15.71 -11.17
CA ASP A 45 21.04 -16.48 -12.08
C ASP A 45 19.54 -16.32 -11.75
N SER A 46 19.22 -15.84 -10.55
CA SER A 46 17.85 -15.54 -10.12
C SER A 46 17.33 -14.16 -10.57
N GLY A 47 18.12 -13.41 -11.34
CA GLY A 47 17.78 -12.07 -11.82
C GLY A 47 17.98 -10.95 -10.79
N TRP A 48 18.58 -11.27 -9.64
CA TRP A 48 18.90 -10.29 -8.60
C TRP A 48 20.27 -9.66 -8.83
N PHE A 49 20.34 -8.36 -8.61
CA PHE A 49 21.56 -7.54 -8.64
C PHE A 49 21.74 -6.85 -7.29
N GLU A 50 22.86 -7.10 -6.61
CA GLU A 50 23.09 -6.61 -5.25
C GLU A 50 24.52 -6.08 -5.04
N ALA A 51 24.69 -5.07 -4.20
CA ALA A 51 26.01 -4.66 -3.69
C ALA A 51 25.88 -3.83 -2.41
N THR A 52 26.89 -3.89 -1.55
CA THR A 52 27.02 -2.97 -0.41
C THR A 52 28.04 -1.87 -0.72
N LEU A 53 27.59 -0.64 -0.64
CA LEU A 53 28.20 0.53 -1.29
C LEU A 53 28.33 1.68 -0.26
N PRO A 54 29.44 2.47 -0.23
CA PRO A 54 29.59 3.62 0.67
C PRO A 54 28.71 4.83 0.28
N CYS A 55 27.39 4.65 0.41
CA CYS A 55 26.33 5.62 0.19
C CYS A 55 25.61 5.87 1.52
N PRO A 56 25.96 6.92 2.30
CA PRO A 56 25.24 7.27 3.52
C PRO A 56 23.83 7.81 3.24
N PRO A 57 22.96 7.96 4.26
CA PRO A 57 21.67 8.61 4.14
C PRO A 57 21.78 10.00 3.50
N GLY A 58 20.81 10.34 2.65
CA GLY A 58 20.84 11.55 1.82
C GLY A 58 21.51 11.35 0.45
N THR A 59 22.21 10.23 0.22
CA THR A 59 22.77 9.93 -1.12
C THR A 59 21.64 9.80 -2.14
N ARG A 60 21.70 10.61 -3.20
CA ARG A 60 20.77 10.59 -4.33
C ARG A 60 21.27 9.59 -5.38
N TYR A 61 20.45 8.66 -5.84
CA TYR A 61 20.85 7.61 -6.79
C TYR A 61 19.77 7.22 -7.80
N ARG A 62 20.18 6.53 -8.86
CA ARG A 62 19.34 5.84 -9.85
C ARG A 62 20.02 4.52 -10.25
N TYR A 63 19.24 3.61 -10.82
CA TYR A 63 19.77 2.42 -11.45
C TYR A 63 20.02 2.66 -12.93
N ARG A 64 21.23 2.37 -13.41
CA ARG A 64 21.54 2.28 -14.84
C ARG A 64 21.54 0.82 -15.25
N ILE A 65 20.73 0.49 -16.25
CA ILE A 65 20.47 -0.89 -16.67
C ILE A 65 20.84 -1.04 -18.13
N ASP A 66 21.76 -1.96 -18.44
CA ASP A 66 22.25 -2.24 -19.80
C ASP A 66 22.69 -0.98 -20.57
N GLY A 67 23.34 -0.03 -19.87
CA GLY A 67 23.84 1.22 -20.45
C GLY A 67 22.76 2.26 -20.80
N ARG A 68 21.48 1.97 -20.56
CA ARG A 68 20.34 2.88 -20.79
C ARG A 68 20.36 4.08 -19.82
N PRO A 69 19.57 5.14 -20.09
CA PRO A 69 19.37 6.21 -19.12
C PRO A 69 18.94 5.68 -17.75
N GLY A 70 19.43 6.31 -16.68
CA GLY A 70 19.14 5.88 -15.32
C GLY A 70 17.65 6.02 -14.97
N VAL A 71 17.11 5.03 -14.25
CA VAL A 71 15.74 4.96 -13.77
C VAL A 71 15.69 5.03 -12.24
N PRO A 72 14.60 5.54 -11.64
CA PRO A 72 14.40 5.48 -10.19
C PRO A 72 14.36 4.03 -9.70
N ASP A 73 14.63 3.86 -8.41
CA ASP A 73 14.42 2.59 -7.71
C ASP A 73 12.91 2.32 -7.54
N PRO A 74 12.37 1.18 -8.01
CA PRO A 74 10.96 0.83 -7.80
C PRO A 74 10.59 0.67 -6.31
N ALA A 75 11.57 0.37 -5.47
CA ALA A 75 11.47 0.31 -4.02
C ALA A 75 12.16 1.50 -3.33
N SER A 76 12.19 2.67 -4.00
CA SER A 76 12.69 3.91 -3.42
C SER A 76 12.00 4.21 -2.10
N GLN A 77 12.77 4.52 -1.06
CA GLN A 77 12.25 4.93 0.24
C GLN A 77 11.87 6.42 0.27
N PHE A 78 12.37 7.22 -0.70
CA PHE A 78 12.02 8.62 -0.86
C PHE A 78 12.40 9.20 -2.24
N GLN A 79 11.50 9.99 -2.84
CA GLN A 79 11.62 10.59 -4.17
C GLN A 79 11.42 12.13 -4.17
N PRO A 80 12.34 12.93 -3.62
CA PRO A 80 12.15 14.37 -3.47
C PRO A 80 12.07 15.15 -4.80
N ASP A 81 12.50 14.55 -5.92
CA ASP A 81 12.43 15.16 -7.26
C ASP A 81 11.37 14.49 -8.15
N GLY A 82 10.34 13.87 -7.54
CA GLY A 82 9.22 13.20 -8.22
C GLY A 82 9.56 11.82 -8.78
N VAL A 83 8.58 11.19 -9.44
CA VAL A 83 8.64 9.78 -9.88
C VAL A 83 9.79 9.47 -10.85
N HIS A 84 10.25 10.43 -11.64
CA HIS A 84 11.40 10.23 -12.53
C HIS A 84 12.74 10.62 -11.90
N GLY A 85 12.71 11.24 -10.71
CA GLY A 85 13.86 11.81 -10.03
C GLY A 85 14.87 10.78 -9.53
N HIS A 86 15.90 11.26 -8.82
CA HIS A 86 16.77 10.34 -8.08
C HIS A 86 16.02 9.81 -6.85
N SER A 87 16.26 8.55 -6.52
CA SER A 87 15.92 7.96 -5.23
C SER A 87 16.88 8.45 -4.16
N GLN A 88 16.44 8.49 -2.90
CA GLN A 88 17.29 8.88 -1.78
C GLN A 88 17.50 7.72 -0.82
N VAL A 89 18.75 7.47 -0.43
CA VAL A 89 19.05 6.58 0.70
C VAL A 89 18.49 7.21 1.98
N LEU A 90 17.71 6.45 2.72
CA LEU A 90 17.11 6.87 3.99
C LEU A 90 17.69 6.04 5.15
N ASP A 91 17.75 6.65 6.33
CA ASP A 91 17.93 5.91 7.58
C ASP A 91 16.60 5.91 8.34
N HIS A 92 15.90 4.77 8.33
CA HIS A 92 14.65 4.68 9.07
C HIS A 92 14.82 4.80 10.59
N GLY A 93 16.02 4.53 11.12
CA GLY A 93 16.38 4.67 12.53
C GLY A 93 16.72 6.10 12.96
N ALA A 94 16.84 7.06 12.04
CA ALA A 94 17.16 8.44 12.36
C ALA A 94 16.02 9.19 13.08
N TYR A 95 14.76 8.76 12.90
CA TYR A 95 13.62 9.33 13.61
C TYR A 95 13.50 8.73 15.01
N ALA A 96 13.60 9.58 16.03
CA ALA A 96 13.39 9.20 17.42
C ALA A 96 11.89 9.25 17.76
N TRP A 97 11.25 8.09 17.78
CA TRP A 97 9.86 7.95 18.23
C TRP A 97 9.70 8.43 19.68
N ARG A 98 8.60 9.14 19.97
CA ARG A 98 8.30 9.67 21.30
C ARG A 98 7.32 8.78 22.06
N VAL A 99 6.47 8.07 21.33
CA VAL A 99 5.45 7.19 21.90
C VAL A 99 5.91 5.74 21.75
N ASP A 100 6.60 5.23 22.78
CA ASP A 100 7.17 3.87 22.75
C ASP A 100 6.23 2.78 23.26
N GLU A 101 5.23 3.12 24.10
CA GLU A 101 4.29 2.16 24.71
C GLU A 101 2.96 2.04 23.94
N TRP A 102 2.94 2.41 22.65
CA TRP A 102 1.75 2.29 21.81
C TRP A 102 1.57 0.88 21.26
N HIS A 103 0.41 0.27 21.58
CA HIS A 103 0.06 -1.09 21.17
C HIS A 103 -1.08 -1.13 20.15
N GLY A 104 -1.59 0.03 19.70
CA GLY A 104 -2.83 0.09 18.91
C GLY A 104 -4.08 -0.09 19.79
N ARG A 105 -5.25 -0.17 19.15
CA ARG A 105 -6.53 -0.47 19.83
C ARG A 105 -7.14 -1.76 19.29
N PRO A 106 -7.99 -2.45 20.08
CA PRO A 106 -8.80 -3.54 19.57
C PRO A 106 -9.69 -3.10 18.40
N TRP A 107 -9.90 -3.97 17.41
CA TRP A 107 -10.67 -3.65 16.20
C TRP A 107 -12.10 -3.16 16.49
N HIS A 108 -12.76 -3.71 17.51
CA HIS A 108 -14.15 -3.34 17.86
C HIS A 108 -14.29 -1.89 18.38
N GLU A 109 -13.17 -1.20 18.66
CA GLU A 109 -13.17 0.23 18.99
C GLU A 109 -12.98 1.13 17.76
N ALA A 110 -12.76 0.56 16.57
CA ALA A 110 -12.42 1.33 15.37
C ALA A 110 -13.60 2.18 14.88
N VAL A 111 -13.39 3.50 14.86
CA VAL A 111 -14.22 4.52 14.22
C VAL A 111 -13.27 5.26 13.29
N ILE A 112 -13.36 4.94 12.00
CA ILE A 112 -12.40 5.35 10.98
C ILE A 112 -12.80 6.69 10.38
N TYR A 113 -11.84 7.60 10.26
CA TYR A 113 -11.94 8.82 9.46
C TYR A 113 -10.97 8.74 8.29
N GLU A 114 -11.49 8.53 7.09
CA GLU A 114 -10.71 8.57 5.85
C GLU A 114 -10.35 10.03 5.50
N LEU A 115 -9.09 10.28 5.16
CA LEU A 115 -8.63 11.61 4.77
C LEU A 115 -7.59 11.59 3.66
N HIS A 116 -7.62 12.66 2.86
CA HIS A 116 -6.66 12.92 1.79
C HIS A 116 -5.65 13.99 2.22
N VAL A 117 -4.39 13.62 2.45
CA VAL A 117 -3.35 14.54 2.96
C VAL A 117 -3.21 15.78 2.08
N GLY A 118 -3.23 15.63 0.76
CA GLY A 118 -3.11 16.76 -0.17
C GLY A 118 -4.25 17.80 -0.10
N LEU A 119 -5.41 17.48 0.51
CA LEU A 119 -6.49 18.45 0.72
C LEU A 119 -6.24 19.30 1.97
N PHE A 120 -5.47 18.79 2.93
CA PHE A 120 -4.93 19.55 4.06
C PHE A 120 -3.65 20.32 3.67
N GLY A 121 -2.95 19.84 2.64
CA GLY A 121 -1.78 20.46 2.04
C GLY A 121 -0.44 19.86 2.49
N SER A 122 -0.36 19.27 3.69
CA SER A 122 0.84 18.57 4.17
C SER A 122 0.54 17.67 5.37
N TYR A 123 1.48 16.78 5.73
CA TYR A 123 1.40 16.01 6.98
C TYR A 123 1.28 16.89 8.23
N ALA A 124 1.96 18.04 8.26
CA ALA A 124 1.90 18.96 9.40
C ALA A 124 0.50 19.59 9.57
N GLU A 125 -0.22 19.84 8.49
CA GLU A 125 -1.58 20.38 8.57
C GLU A 125 -2.61 19.31 8.95
N VAL A 126 -2.39 18.05 8.57
CA VAL A 126 -3.17 16.91 9.10
C VAL A 126 -2.94 16.77 10.61
N GLU A 127 -1.70 16.89 11.09
CA GLU A 127 -1.36 16.79 12.52
C GLU A 127 -2.15 17.81 13.35
N ARG A 128 -2.23 19.06 12.87
CA ARG A 128 -2.99 20.13 13.53
C ARG A 128 -4.50 19.87 13.58
N PHE A 129 -5.01 19.00 12.70
CA PHE A 129 -6.41 18.62 12.66
C PHE A 129 -6.75 17.45 13.60
N LEU A 130 -5.76 16.64 13.99
CA LEU A 130 -5.98 15.45 14.84
C LEU A 130 -6.74 15.73 16.15
N PRO A 131 -6.49 16.83 16.91
CA PRO A 131 -7.24 17.09 18.14
C PRO A 131 -8.76 17.19 17.92
N ARG A 132 -9.18 17.71 16.75
CA ARG A 132 -10.61 17.79 16.40
C ARG A 132 -11.20 16.41 16.09
N LEU A 133 -10.41 15.50 15.51
CA LEU A 133 -10.85 14.12 15.28
C LEU A 133 -11.02 13.37 16.61
N VAL A 134 -10.11 13.58 17.56
CA VAL A 134 -10.24 13.04 18.92
C VAL A 134 -11.50 13.58 19.60
N GLU A 135 -11.75 14.89 19.53
CA GLU A 135 -12.96 15.51 20.10
C GLU A 135 -14.25 14.95 19.46
N LEU A 136 -14.21 14.65 18.15
CA LEU A 136 -15.33 14.03 17.43
C LEU A 136 -15.60 12.58 17.88
N GLY A 137 -14.62 11.91 18.49
CA GLY A 137 -14.71 10.49 18.89
C GLY A 137 -14.17 9.52 17.85
N VAL A 138 -13.41 9.99 16.86
CA VAL A 138 -12.66 9.14 15.93
C VAL A 138 -11.57 8.41 16.70
N THR A 139 -11.34 7.14 16.37
CA THR A 139 -10.29 6.32 17.01
C THR A 139 -9.24 5.83 16.01
N ALA A 140 -9.48 6.01 14.71
CA ALA A 140 -8.55 5.66 13.65
C ALA A 140 -8.62 6.68 12.50
N VAL A 141 -7.47 7.08 11.98
CA VAL A 141 -7.38 7.84 10.72
C VAL A 141 -6.92 6.91 9.61
N GLU A 142 -7.61 6.92 8.47
CA GLU A 142 -7.20 6.20 7.27
C GLU A 142 -6.66 7.21 6.27
N LEU A 143 -5.35 7.16 6.05
CA LEU A 143 -4.68 7.97 5.05
C LEU A 143 -4.92 7.33 3.69
N MET A 144 -5.56 8.07 2.78
CA MET A 144 -5.57 7.73 1.36
C MET A 144 -4.13 7.51 0.85
N PRO A 145 -3.95 6.81 -0.30
CA PRO A 145 -2.66 6.24 -0.61
C PRO A 145 -1.51 7.24 -0.67
N LEU A 146 -0.37 6.80 -0.11
CA LEU A 146 0.80 7.65 0.08
C LEU A 146 1.94 7.36 -0.90
N GLY A 147 1.86 6.31 -1.71
CA GLY A 147 2.93 5.98 -2.67
C GLY A 147 3.17 7.13 -3.66
N GLU A 148 4.44 7.39 -4.00
CA GLU A 148 4.81 8.50 -4.88
C GLU A 148 4.15 8.35 -6.26
N PHE A 149 3.60 9.46 -6.76
CA PHE A 149 2.80 9.55 -7.98
C PHE A 149 3.25 10.73 -8.85
N PRO A 150 2.89 10.75 -10.15
CA PRO A 150 3.21 11.85 -11.04
C PRO A 150 2.59 13.19 -10.61
N GLY A 151 3.39 14.25 -10.64
CA GLY A 151 2.94 15.61 -10.36
C GLY A 151 2.87 15.94 -8.86
N ARG A 152 1.94 16.82 -8.47
CA ARG A 152 1.83 17.34 -7.10
C ARG A 152 0.44 17.16 -6.47
N ARG A 153 -0.51 16.64 -7.24
CA ARG A 153 -1.91 16.46 -6.83
C ARG A 153 -2.41 15.19 -7.48
N ASN A 154 -2.75 14.23 -6.64
CA ASN A 154 -3.35 12.96 -7.01
C ASN A 154 -4.08 12.43 -5.78
N TRP A 155 -5.13 11.61 -5.99
CA TRP A 155 -5.78 10.89 -4.89
C TRP A 155 -4.88 9.81 -4.26
N GLY A 156 -3.87 9.37 -4.99
CA GLY A 156 -2.88 8.38 -4.57
C GLY A 156 -2.93 7.09 -5.39
N TYR A 157 -4.04 6.81 -6.07
CA TYR A 157 -4.25 5.57 -6.83
C TYR A 157 -3.36 5.46 -8.09
N ASP A 158 -2.84 6.57 -8.62
CA ASP A 158 -1.83 6.54 -9.69
C ASP A 158 -0.39 6.39 -9.16
N GLY A 159 -0.21 5.89 -7.93
CA GLY A 159 1.09 5.63 -7.33
C GLY A 159 1.92 4.64 -8.16
N VAL A 160 3.21 4.93 -8.32
CA VAL A 160 4.14 4.05 -9.06
C VAL A 160 5.34 3.58 -8.22
N LEU A 161 5.64 4.27 -7.12
CA LEU A 161 6.73 3.90 -6.20
C LEU A 161 6.15 3.72 -4.80
N PRO A 162 5.58 2.54 -4.49
CA PRO A 162 4.76 2.34 -3.29
C PRO A 162 5.56 2.41 -1.98
N PHE A 163 6.90 2.34 -2.04
CA PHE A 163 7.79 2.46 -0.90
C PHE A 163 8.10 3.92 -0.51
N ALA A 164 7.87 4.87 -1.41
CA ALA A 164 8.16 6.28 -1.18
C ALA A 164 6.87 7.00 -0.79
N PRO A 165 6.73 7.53 0.45
CA PRO A 165 5.70 8.50 0.74
C PRO A 165 5.83 9.70 -0.21
N ALA A 166 4.71 10.14 -0.78
CA ALA A 166 4.67 11.17 -1.79
C ALA A 166 5.31 12.46 -1.28
N SER A 167 6.38 12.89 -1.95
CA SER A 167 7.14 14.10 -1.62
C SER A 167 6.29 15.37 -1.68
N ALA A 168 5.17 15.33 -2.42
CA ALA A 168 4.18 16.40 -2.46
C ALA A 168 3.51 16.68 -1.09
N TYR A 169 3.48 15.71 -0.18
CA TYR A 169 2.85 15.82 1.14
C TYR A 169 3.83 16.15 2.27
N GLY A 170 5.12 15.81 2.11
CA GLY A 170 6.19 16.06 3.06
C GLY A 170 7.29 14.99 2.99
N THR A 171 8.24 15.04 3.94
CA THR A 171 9.31 14.04 4.05
C THR A 171 8.86 12.81 4.83
N PRO A 172 9.57 11.66 4.69
CA PRO A 172 9.35 10.47 5.52
C PRO A 172 9.35 10.75 7.02
N GLU A 173 10.23 11.64 7.51
CA GLU A 173 10.30 12.04 8.91
C GLU A 173 9.05 12.82 9.35
N GLN A 174 8.49 13.66 8.47
CA GLN A 174 7.24 14.37 8.76
C GLN A 174 6.05 13.41 8.84
N LEU A 175 6.01 12.37 8.00
CA LEU A 175 5.02 11.32 8.10
C LEU A 175 5.16 10.54 9.43
N LYS A 176 6.38 10.15 9.82
CA LYS A 176 6.63 9.52 11.13
C LYS A 176 6.18 10.43 12.28
N HIS A 177 6.45 11.74 12.18
CA HIS A 177 5.99 12.71 13.19
C HIS A 177 4.47 12.79 13.30
N LEU A 178 3.76 12.78 12.17
CA LEU A 178 2.30 12.73 12.14
C LEU A 178 1.78 11.47 12.85
N ILE A 179 2.35 10.30 12.52
CA ILE A 179 1.93 9.02 13.08
C ILE A 179 2.20 8.95 14.59
N ASP A 180 3.40 9.35 15.02
CA ASP A 180 3.80 9.42 16.43
C ASP A 180 2.89 10.37 17.23
N SER A 181 2.49 11.49 16.62
CA SER A 181 1.55 12.44 17.24
C SER A 181 0.13 11.86 17.35
N ALA A 182 -0.33 11.13 16.33
CA ALA A 182 -1.61 10.42 16.36
C ALA A 182 -1.62 9.35 17.47
N HIS A 183 -0.55 8.56 17.59
CA HIS A 183 -0.38 7.57 18.65
C HIS A 183 -0.42 8.21 20.05
N GLY A 184 0.25 9.36 20.23
CA GLY A 184 0.22 10.11 21.48
C GLY A 184 -1.16 10.65 21.87
N MET A 185 -2.05 10.77 20.88
CA MET A 185 -3.47 11.14 21.07
C MET A 185 -4.40 9.93 21.14
N GLY A 186 -3.86 8.71 21.10
CA GLY A 186 -4.63 7.47 21.16
C GLY A 186 -5.40 7.15 19.87
N LEU A 187 -4.95 7.66 18.72
CA LEU A 187 -5.49 7.37 17.40
C LEU A 187 -4.67 6.27 16.70
N MET A 188 -5.35 5.28 16.14
CA MET A 188 -4.73 4.37 15.18
C MET A 188 -4.50 5.07 13.84
N VAL A 189 -3.47 4.69 13.10
CA VAL A 189 -3.22 5.19 11.74
C VAL A 189 -3.23 4.03 10.75
N PHE A 190 -4.02 4.17 9.70
CA PHE A 190 -4.11 3.25 8.58
C PHE A 190 -3.54 3.90 7.32
N VAL A 191 -2.99 3.08 6.42
CA VAL A 191 -2.60 3.50 5.08
C VAL A 191 -3.35 2.65 4.06
N ASP A 192 -3.97 3.31 3.09
CA ASP A 192 -4.53 2.69 1.90
C ASP A 192 -3.39 2.27 0.94
N VAL A 193 -3.33 0.99 0.60
CA VAL A 193 -2.27 0.38 -0.22
C VAL A 193 -2.82 -0.22 -1.50
N ILE A 194 -2.18 0.12 -2.63
CA ILE A 194 -2.55 -0.36 -3.96
C ILE A 194 -1.60 -1.48 -4.37
N TYR A 195 -2.09 -2.71 -4.34
CA TYR A 195 -1.34 -3.90 -4.81
C TYR A 195 -1.96 -4.54 -6.06
N ASN A 196 -2.98 -3.91 -6.65
CA ASN A 196 -3.67 -4.44 -7.82
C ASN A 196 -3.18 -3.84 -9.15
N HIS A 197 -2.55 -2.66 -9.14
CA HIS A 197 -1.94 -2.02 -10.31
C HIS A 197 -0.83 -1.03 -9.93
N PHE A 198 -0.22 -0.39 -10.94
CA PHE A 198 0.60 0.80 -10.81
C PHE A 198 0.01 1.91 -11.68
N GLY A 199 0.22 3.16 -11.29
CA GLY A 199 -0.14 4.32 -12.10
C GLY A 199 0.53 4.34 -13.48
N PRO A 200 0.02 5.17 -14.41
CA PRO A 200 0.38 5.12 -15.82
C PRO A 200 1.73 5.77 -16.17
N ASP A 201 2.34 6.54 -15.27
CA ASP A 201 3.56 7.30 -15.53
C ASP A 201 4.56 7.17 -14.38
N GLY A 202 5.83 6.89 -14.69
CA GLY A 202 6.90 6.69 -13.71
C GLY A 202 7.14 5.25 -13.26
N ASN A 203 6.37 4.26 -13.73
CA ASN A 203 6.67 2.84 -13.51
C ASN A 203 7.63 2.29 -14.59
N TYR A 204 8.83 1.91 -14.18
CA TYR A 204 9.89 1.41 -15.07
C TYR A 204 10.06 -0.11 -15.06
N LEU A 205 9.33 -0.85 -14.20
CA LEU A 205 9.55 -2.29 -13.98
C LEU A 205 9.51 -3.11 -15.27
N ALA A 206 8.58 -2.82 -16.17
CA ALA A 206 8.42 -3.56 -17.43
C ALA A 206 9.64 -3.46 -18.37
N GLN A 207 10.58 -2.53 -18.13
CA GLN A 207 11.78 -2.35 -18.96
C GLN A 207 12.90 -3.36 -18.65
N TYR A 208 12.91 -3.93 -17.45
CA TYR A 208 13.99 -4.81 -16.97
C TYR A 208 13.49 -6.01 -16.15
N ALA A 209 12.20 -6.04 -15.84
CA ALA A 209 11.52 -7.11 -15.14
C ALA A 209 10.13 -7.34 -15.78
N ALA A 210 10.08 -7.68 -17.06
CA ALA A 210 8.83 -7.96 -17.77
C ALA A 210 8.01 -9.06 -17.07
N ALA A 211 8.68 -10.02 -16.44
CA ALA A 211 8.06 -11.08 -15.62
C ALA A 211 7.36 -10.57 -14.34
N PHE A 212 7.48 -9.28 -13.99
CA PHE A 212 6.69 -8.65 -12.95
C PHE A 212 5.20 -8.58 -13.34
N PHE A 213 4.90 -8.58 -14.64
CA PHE A 213 3.56 -8.46 -15.19
C PHE A 213 3.13 -9.72 -15.94
N ARG A 214 1.82 -9.91 -16.03
CA ARG A 214 1.17 -10.94 -16.83
C ARG A 214 1.16 -10.51 -18.30
N ASP A 215 1.56 -11.41 -19.18
CA ASP A 215 1.44 -11.26 -20.64
C ASP A 215 0.04 -11.66 -21.16
N ASP A 216 -0.70 -12.45 -20.39
CA ASP A 216 -1.98 -13.04 -20.76
C ASP A 216 -3.20 -12.42 -20.07
N ARG A 217 -3.01 -11.38 -19.23
CA ARG A 217 -4.12 -10.74 -18.50
C ARG A 217 -3.95 -9.23 -18.33
N GLN A 218 -5.05 -8.52 -18.56
CA GLN A 218 -5.19 -7.08 -18.35
C GLN A 218 -6.20 -6.81 -17.24
N THR A 219 -6.01 -5.71 -16.52
CA THR A 219 -6.95 -5.09 -15.59
C THR A 219 -7.53 -3.82 -16.23
N PRO A 220 -8.57 -3.20 -15.66
CA PRO A 220 -9.03 -1.89 -16.11
C PRO A 220 -7.95 -0.79 -16.12
N TRP A 221 -6.87 -0.95 -15.36
CA TRP A 221 -5.80 0.04 -15.18
C TRP A 221 -4.48 -0.33 -15.88
N GLY A 222 -4.41 -1.46 -16.58
CA GLY A 222 -3.19 -1.89 -17.31
C GLY A 222 -2.88 -3.37 -17.14
N GLN A 223 -1.64 -3.77 -17.48
CA GLN A 223 -1.18 -5.15 -17.34
C GLN A 223 -1.31 -5.64 -15.89
N ALA A 224 -1.88 -6.83 -15.70
CA ALA A 224 -2.04 -7.40 -14.38
C ALA A 224 -0.67 -7.75 -13.78
N ILE A 225 -0.49 -7.54 -12.48
CA ILE A 225 0.71 -7.94 -11.74
C ILE A 225 0.79 -9.47 -11.65
N ASP A 226 1.97 -10.06 -11.89
CA ASP A 226 2.17 -11.51 -11.86
C ASP A 226 2.55 -12.04 -10.49
N PHE A 227 1.55 -12.17 -9.62
CA PHE A 227 1.70 -12.78 -8.31
C PHE A 227 2.08 -14.27 -8.34
N ARG A 228 2.24 -14.93 -9.50
CA ARG A 228 2.83 -16.28 -9.54
C ARG A 228 4.33 -16.27 -9.22
N ARG A 229 4.99 -15.11 -9.37
CA ARG A 229 6.41 -14.92 -9.11
C ARG A 229 6.64 -14.64 -7.62
N GLY A 230 7.56 -15.37 -7.01
CA GLY A 230 7.90 -15.18 -5.60
C GLY A 230 8.44 -13.78 -5.34
N GLU A 231 9.28 -13.27 -6.24
CA GLU A 231 9.90 -11.94 -6.15
C GLU A 231 8.86 -10.81 -6.18
N VAL A 232 7.80 -10.96 -6.97
CA VAL A 232 6.67 -10.01 -7.00
C VAL A 232 5.91 -10.06 -5.68
N ARG A 233 5.63 -11.26 -5.13
CA ARG A 233 5.00 -11.39 -3.81
C ARG A 233 5.87 -10.77 -2.70
N GLU A 234 7.18 -11.00 -2.75
CA GLU A 234 8.14 -10.41 -1.81
C GLU A 234 8.16 -8.88 -1.89
N PHE A 235 8.11 -8.30 -3.10
CA PHE A 235 8.08 -6.84 -3.29
C PHE A 235 6.93 -6.19 -2.51
N PHE A 236 5.71 -6.71 -2.66
CA PHE A 236 4.56 -6.17 -1.95
C PHE A 236 4.56 -6.53 -0.45
N TYR A 237 5.11 -7.69 -0.07
CA TYR A 237 5.27 -8.04 1.33
C TYR A 237 6.25 -7.11 2.06
N GLU A 238 7.39 -6.81 1.44
CA GLU A 238 8.37 -5.86 1.98
C GLU A 238 7.77 -4.45 2.07
N ASN A 239 6.92 -4.05 1.13
CA ASN A 239 6.19 -2.79 1.19
C ASN A 239 5.22 -2.74 2.38
N ALA A 240 4.37 -3.76 2.55
CA ALA A 240 3.45 -3.83 3.67
C ALA A 240 4.19 -3.81 5.02
N LEU A 241 5.30 -4.54 5.11
CA LEU A 241 6.15 -4.53 6.30
C LEU A 241 6.82 -3.17 6.56
N MET A 242 7.21 -2.43 5.52
CA MET A 242 7.76 -1.08 5.68
C MET A 242 6.76 -0.18 6.40
N TRP A 243 5.50 -0.18 5.97
CA TRP A 243 4.45 0.60 6.63
C TRP A 243 4.27 0.19 8.10
N LEU A 244 4.18 -1.12 8.39
CA LEU A 244 3.93 -1.61 9.74
C LEU A 244 5.12 -1.45 10.70
N LEU A 245 6.35 -1.58 10.21
CA LEU A 245 7.55 -1.61 11.05
C LEU A 245 8.31 -0.29 11.08
N ASP A 246 8.48 0.36 9.93
CA ASP A 246 9.30 1.57 9.85
C ASP A 246 8.50 2.84 10.09
N TYR A 247 7.25 2.86 9.62
CA TYR A 247 6.30 3.94 9.86
C TYR A 247 5.36 3.63 11.00
N ARG A 248 5.40 2.41 11.55
CA ARG A 248 4.58 1.97 12.69
C ARG A 248 3.08 2.19 12.49
N VAL A 249 2.55 2.13 11.27
CA VAL A 249 1.09 2.22 11.07
C VAL A 249 0.39 1.04 11.77
N ASP A 250 -0.85 1.25 12.19
CA ASP A 250 -1.66 0.28 12.93
C ASP A 250 -2.52 -0.58 12.01
N GLY A 251 -2.64 -0.21 10.73
CA GLY A 251 -3.32 -1.05 9.77
C GLY A 251 -3.10 -0.66 8.33
N LEU A 252 -3.52 -1.56 7.45
CA LEU A 252 -3.47 -1.40 6.00
C LEU A 252 -4.87 -1.66 5.43
N ARG A 253 -5.36 -0.74 4.59
CA ARG A 253 -6.55 -0.94 3.76
C ARG A 253 -6.07 -1.33 2.36
N PHE A 254 -6.47 -2.49 1.87
CA PHE A 254 -6.03 -3.03 0.59
C PHE A 254 -7.03 -2.66 -0.49
N ASP A 255 -6.57 -1.86 -1.45
CA ASP A 255 -7.36 -1.39 -2.58
C ASP A 255 -7.71 -2.52 -3.56
N ALA A 256 -8.97 -2.49 -4.00
CA ALA A 256 -9.58 -3.28 -5.05
C ALA A 256 -9.08 -4.73 -5.12
N VAL A 257 -9.18 -5.48 -4.01
CA VAL A 257 -8.58 -6.83 -3.94
C VAL A 257 -9.22 -7.83 -4.89
N HIS A 258 -10.44 -7.55 -5.35
CA HIS A 258 -11.14 -8.29 -6.40
C HIS A 258 -10.41 -8.23 -7.75
N ALA A 259 -9.59 -7.20 -7.98
CA ALA A 259 -8.75 -7.07 -9.17
C ALA A 259 -7.41 -7.81 -9.06
N ILE A 260 -7.07 -8.35 -7.88
CA ILE A 260 -5.90 -9.20 -7.67
C ILE A 260 -6.29 -10.64 -8.06
N PRO A 261 -5.81 -11.17 -9.20
CA PRO A 261 -6.33 -12.44 -9.73
C PRO A 261 -5.95 -13.65 -8.86
N ASP A 262 -4.83 -13.56 -8.14
CA ASP A 262 -4.31 -14.62 -7.29
C ASP A 262 -4.72 -14.41 -5.84
N SER A 263 -5.88 -14.94 -5.44
CA SER A 263 -6.34 -14.86 -4.05
C SER A 263 -5.39 -15.54 -3.04
N ALA A 264 -4.53 -16.46 -3.48
CA ALA A 264 -3.57 -17.11 -2.58
C ALA A 264 -2.51 -16.12 -2.07
N PHE A 265 -2.17 -15.11 -2.87
CA PHE A 265 -1.30 -14.02 -2.44
C PHE A 265 -1.86 -13.26 -1.23
N LEU A 266 -3.16 -12.94 -1.24
CA LEU A 266 -3.79 -12.22 -0.12
C LEU A 266 -3.77 -13.03 1.18
N VAL A 267 -4.00 -14.34 1.08
CA VAL A 267 -3.93 -15.27 2.23
C VAL A 267 -2.50 -15.39 2.75
N GLU A 268 -1.54 -15.51 1.84
CA GLU A 268 -0.12 -15.53 2.19
C GLU A 268 0.32 -14.22 2.86
N MET A 269 -0.08 -13.08 2.30
CA MET A 269 0.19 -11.73 2.81
C MET A 269 -0.30 -11.61 4.26
N ALA A 270 -1.58 -11.87 4.52
CA ALA A 270 -2.14 -11.79 5.87
C ALA A 270 -1.39 -12.71 6.84
N ARG A 271 -1.18 -13.98 6.48
CA ARG A 271 -0.44 -14.94 7.32
C ARG A 271 0.96 -14.42 7.68
N ARG A 272 1.69 -13.85 6.72
CA ARG A 272 3.04 -13.35 6.93
C ARG A 272 3.06 -12.08 7.77
N LEU A 273 2.16 -11.12 7.50
CA LEU A 273 2.07 -9.88 8.29
C LEU A 273 1.71 -10.15 9.75
N ARG A 274 0.81 -11.11 10.02
CA ARG A 274 0.49 -11.56 11.39
C ARG A 274 1.70 -12.13 12.13
N GLY A 275 2.62 -12.78 11.42
CA GLY A 275 3.88 -13.26 11.99
C GLY A 275 4.98 -12.19 12.07
N GLY A 276 4.93 -11.18 11.20
CA GLY A 276 5.98 -10.17 11.03
C GLY A 276 5.85 -8.93 11.93
N ALA A 277 4.63 -8.52 12.27
CA ALA A 277 4.39 -7.32 13.09
C ALA A 277 4.71 -7.49 14.59
N GLY A 278 4.88 -8.73 15.05
CA GLY A 278 5.07 -9.07 16.46
C GLY A 278 3.75 -9.14 17.24
N PRO A 279 3.72 -9.87 18.38
CA PRO A 279 2.47 -10.16 19.11
C PRO A 279 1.94 -8.98 19.95
N GLU A 280 2.79 -7.98 20.23
CA GLU A 280 2.46 -6.92 21.19
C GLU A 280 1.56 -5.83 20.59
N ARG A 281 1.55 -5.66 19.25
CA ARG A 281 0.74 -4.62 18.59
C ARG A 281 -0.52 -5.18 17.95
N HIS A 282 -1.63 -4.48 18.14
CA HIS A 282 -2.79 -4.60 17.28
C HIS A 282 -2.44 -4.05 15.89
N VAL A 283 -2.43 -4.95 14.91
CA VAL A 283 -2.35 -4.59 13.48
C VAL A 283 -3.66 -4.99 12.83
N HIS A 284 -4.23 -4.11 12.02
CA HIS A 284 -5.52 -4.33 11.37
C HIS A 284 -5.38 -4.36 9.84
N LEU A 285 -5.95 -5.38 9.19
CA LEU A 285 -5.92 -5.55 7.74
C LEU A 285 -7.35 -5.48 7.21
N VAL A 286 -7.63 -4.46 6.39
CA VAL A 286 -8.97 -4.16 5.87
C VAL A 286 -8.96 -4.30 4.35
N LEU A 287 -10.04 -4.83 3.77
CA LEU A 287 -10.13 -5.08 2.32
C LEU A 287 -11.16 -4.16 1.66
N GLU A 288 -10.85 -3.60 0.50
CA GLU A 288 -11.88 -3.21 -0.47
C GLU A 288 -12.18 -4.37 -1.41
N ASN A 289 -13.36 -4.97 -1.27
CA ASN A 289 -13.68 -6.25 -1.92
C ASN A 289 -15.08 -6.25 -2.54
N ASP A 290 -15.16 -5.86 -3.81
CA ASP A 290 -16.41 -5.84 -4.57
C ASP A 290 -17.03 -7.24 -4.78
N ASP A 291 -16.25 -8.32 -4.65
CA ASP A 291 -16.79 -9.68 -4.76
C ASP A 291 -17.58 -10.12 -3.51
N ASN A 292 -17.58 -9.32 -2.42
CA ASN A 292 -18.20 -9.66 -1.12
C ASN A 292 -17.76 -11.04 -0.56
N ARG A 293 -16.52 -11.46 -0.83
CA ARG A 293 -15.99 -12.76 -0.39
C ARG A 293 -15.57 -12.71 1.08
N ALA A 294 -16.48 -13.13 1.96
CA ALA A 294 -16.22 -13.24 3.40
C ALA A 294 -15.10 -14.24 3.79
N SER A 295 -14.69 -15.14 2.89
CA SER A 295 -13.67 -16.15 3.17
C SER A 295 -12.31 -15.56 3.57
N LEU A 296 -11.98 -14.34 3.11
CA LEU A 296 -10.74 -13.66 3.47
C LEU A 296 -10.74 -13.18 4.93
N LEU A 297 -11.91 -12.84 5.50
CA LEU A 297 -12.05 -12.44 6.90
C LEU A 297 -11.69 -13.58 7.87
N ARG A 298 -11.89 -14.84 7.43
CA ARG A 298 -11.47 -16.03 8.18
C ARG A 298 -10.00 -16.39 7.98
N GLN A 299 -9.30 -15.65 7.12
CA GLN A 299 -7.92 -15.93 6.69
C GLN A 299 -6.96 -14.80 7.07
N GLY A 300 -7.30 -14.09 8.15
CA GLY A 300 -6.40 -13.15 8.80
C GLY A 300 -6.67 -11.68 8.50
N TYR A 301 -7.69 -11.33 7.72
CA TYR A 301 -8.18 -9.95 7.58
C TYR A 301 -9.25 -9.65 8.63
N ASP A 302 -9.26 -8.43 9.18
CA ASP A 302 -10.15 -8.04 10.28
C ASP A 302 -11.50 -7.54 9.78
N ALA A 303 -11.52 -6.91 8.61
CA ALA A 303 -12.72 -6.36 8.01
C ALA A 303 -12.62 -6.19 6.49
N GLN A 304 -13.76 -5.87 5.89
CA GLN A 304 -13.83 -5.38 4.53
C GLN A 304 -14.80 -4.20 4.44
N TRP A 305 -14.55 -3.30 3.49
CA TRP A 305 -15.53 -2.34 3.05
C TRP A 305 -16.77 -3.07 2.53
N ASN A 306 -17.92 -2.46 2.80
CA ASN A 306 -19.21 -3.05 2.55
C ASN A 306 -20.11 -2.05 1.84
N ASP A 307 -19.86 -1.92 0.54
CA ASP A 307 -20.53 -0.92 -0.28
C ASP A 307 -22.03 -1.22 -0.43
N ASP A 308 -22.46 -2.46 -0.21
CA ASP A 308 -23.87 -2.85 -0.21
C ASP A 308 -24.71 -1.99 0.76
N GLY A 309 -24.17 -1.70 1.94
CA GLY A 309 -24.82 -0.85 2.94
C GLY A 309 -24.90 0.60 2.48
N HIS A 310 -23.80 1.11 1.92
CA HIS A 310 -23.72 2.45 1.33
C HIS A 310 -24.71 2.61 0.17
N HIS A 311 -24.68 1.72 -0.82
CA HIS A 311 -25.53 1.77 -2.00
C HIS A 311 -27.01 1.69 -1.63
N ALA A 312 -27.39 0.76 -0.74
CA ALA A 312 -28.78 0.64 -0.29
C ALA A 312 -29.26 1.92 0.41
N LEU A 313 -28.43 2.52 1.27
CA LEU A 313 -28.75 3.77 1.94
C LEU A 313 -28.83 4.96 0.96
N HIS A 314 -27.89 5.06 0.01
CA HIS A 314 -27.87 6.12 -1.01
C HIS A 314 -29.14 6.08 -1.86
N VAL A 315 -29.47 4.92 -2.45
CA VAL A 315 -30.68 4.76 -3.27
C VAL A 315 -31.95 5.04 -2.46
N LEU A 316 -31.99 4.66 -1.17
CA LEU A 316 -33.11 4.97 -0.28
C LEU A 316 -33.34 6.49 -0.14
N LEU A 317 -32.27 7.27 -0.04
CA LEU A 317 -32.32 8.71 0.25
C LEU A 317 -32.42 9.58 -1.02
N THR A 318 -31.74 9.19 -2.10
CA THR A 318 -31.60 10.03 -3.31
C THR A 318 -32.50 9.57 -4.45
N ARG A 319 -32.89 8.29 -4.47
CA ARG A 319 -33.59 7.61 -5.58
C ARG A 319 -32.78 7.54 -6.88
N GLU A 320 -31.47 7.78 -6.83
CA GLU A 320 -30.59 7.58 -7.98
C GLU A 320 -30.54 6.11 -8.38
N ASN A 321 -30.50 5.85 -9.68
CA ASN A 321 -30.60 4.50 -10.25
C ASN A 321 -29.68 4.32 -11.47
N ASP A 322 -28.53 5.00 -11.46
CA ASP A 322 -27.51 4.89 -12.49
C ASP A 322 -26.36 4.00 -12.02
N GLY A 323 -25.63 3.41 -12.95
CA GLY A 323 -24.43 2.63 -12.60
C GLY A 323 -24.75 1.39 -11.76
N TYR A 324 -24.02 1.21 -10.66
CA TYR A 324 -24.17 0.08 -9.73
C TYR A 324 -25.40 0.22 -8.82
N TYR A 325 -26.02 1.40 -8.73
CA TYR A 325 -27.23 1.61 -7.93
C TYR A 325 -28.44 0.79 -8.44
N GLN A 326 -28.41 0.37 -9.70
CA GLN A 326 -29.42 -0.50 -10.31
C GLN A 326 -29.55 -1.87 -9.65
N ASP A 327 -28.51 -2.30 -8.92
CA ASP A 327 -28.50 -3.58 -8.22
C ASP A 327 -29.30 -3.53 -6.87
N TYR A 328 -29.92 -2.39 -6.53
CA TYR A 328 -30.64 -2.17 -5.26
C TYR A 328 -32.11 -1.69 -5.43
N PRO A 329 -32.99 -2.42 -6.15
CA PRO A 329 -34.35 -1.97 -6.51
C PRO A 329 -35.36 -1.93 -5.33
N GLU A 330 -35.01 -2.45 -4.15
CA GLU A 330 -35.80 -2.36 -2.92
C GLU A 330 -34.92 -1.85 -1.76
N PRO A 331 -34.49 -0.57 -1.78
CA PRO A 331 -33.34 -0.11 -1.00
C PRO A 331 -33.51 -0.25 0.52
N LEU A 332 -34.73 -0.09 1.06
CA LEU A 332 -35.01 -0.35 2.47
C LEU A 332 -34.81 -1.83 2.87
N ARG A 333 -35.24 -2.75 2.01
CA ARG A 333 -35.08 -4.19 2.23
C ARG A 333 -33.61 -4.60 2.09
N CYS A 334 -32.91 -4.03 1.10
CA CYS A 334 -31.47 -4.18 0.95
C CYS A 334 -30.75 -3.71 2.23
N LEU A 335 -31.03 -2.50 2.71
CA LEU A 335 -30.39 -1.97 3.92
C LEU A 335 -30.68 -2.84 5.16
N ALA A 336 -31.94 -3.24 5.36
CA ALA A 336 -32.31 -4.13 6.47
C ALA A 336 -31.56 -5.47 6.40
N ARG A 337 -31.40 -6.04 5.20
CA ARG A 337 -30.62 -7.27 5.00
C ARG A 337 -29.14 -7.04 5.28
N CYS A 338 -28.56 -5.96 4.76
CA CYS A 338 -27.16 -5.62 4.98
C CYS A 338 -26.83 -5.50 6.47
N LEU A 339 -27.69 -4.83 7.23
CA LEU A 339 -27.51 -4.67 8.69
C LEU A 339 -27.65 -6.00 9.46
N ALA A 340 -28.46 -6.93 8.97
CA ALA A 340 -28.69 -8.21 9.63
C ALA A 340 -27.69 -9.31 9.23
N GLU A 341 -27.26 -9.34 7.96
CA GLU A 341 -26.48 -10.43 7.37
C GLU A 341 -25.09 -9.98 6.89
N GLY A 342 -24.77 -8.68 6.97
CA GLY A 342 -23.50 -8.11 6.51
C GLY A 342 -23.49 -7.73 5.03
N VAL A 343 -24.19 -8.42 4.13
CA VAL A 343 -24.22 -8.10 2.68
C VAL A 343 -25.63 -8.19 2.09
N VAL A 344 -25.89 -7.50 0.98
CA VAL A 344 -27.19 -7.47 0.30
C VAL A 344 -27.35 -8.67 -0.65
N SER A 345 -26.31 -8.99 -1.43
CA SER A 345 -26.34 -10.12 -2.37
C SER A 345 -25.46 -11.28 -1.89
N LEU A 346 -26.07 -12.47 -1.89
CA LEU A 346 -25.42 -13.76 -1.64
C LEU A 346 -25.66 -14.64 -2.86
N GLY A 347 -24.94 -14.35 -3.94
CA GLY A 347 -25.00 -15.10 -5.19
C GLY A 347 -26.18 -14.77 -6.11
N GLY A 348 -26.79 -13.58 -5.98
CA GLY A 348 -27.75 -13.07 -6.96
C GLY A 348 -27.05 -12.44 -8.17
N ASP A 349 -27.69 -12.49 -9.34
CA ASP A 349 -27.20 -11.83 -10.55
C ASP A 349 -27.11 -10.32 -10.33
N THR A 350 -25.89 -9.79 -10.43
CA THR A 350 -25.66 -8.35 -10.66
C THR A 350 -26.22 -7.95 -12.02
N ARG A 351 -26.26 -6.65 -12.34
CA ARG A 351 -26.55 -6.12 -13.69
C ARG A 351 -25.73 -6.78 -14.82
N HIS A 352 -24.63 -7.45 -14.49
CA HIS A 352 -23.78 -8.18 -15.43
C HIS A 352 -24.03 -9.70 -15.48
N GLY A 353 -25.07 -10.21 -14.81
CA GLY A 353 -25.41 -11.64 -14.79
C GLY A 353 -24.35 -12.51 -14.10
N ARG A 354 -23.63 -11.92 -13.14
CA ARG A 354 -22.62 -12.64 -12.35
C ARG A 354 -23.00 -12.62 -10.86
N PRO A 355 -22.94 -13.76 -10.17
CA PRO A 355 -23.17 -13.82 -8.73
C PRO A 355 -22.08 -13.06 -7.97
N ARG A 356 -22.49 -12.17 -7.06
CA ARG A 356 -21.63 -11.47 -6.09
C ARG A 356 -21.83 -12.09 -4.69
N GLY A 357 -20.74 -12.31 -3.95
CA GLY A 357 -20.76 -12.96 -2.64
C GLY A 357 -20.81 -14.50 -2.69
N PRO A 358 -20.37 -15.18 -1.61
CA PRO A 358 -20.41 -16.63 -1.53
C PRO A 358 -21.86 -17.14 -1.33
N PRO A 359 -22.15 -18.43 -1.60
CA PRO A 359 -23.42 -19.04 -1.25
C PRO A 359 -23.69 -18.89 0.26
N ARG A 360 -24.96 -18.71 0.65
CA ARG A 360 -25.38 -18.45 2.05
C ARG A 360 -24.83 -19.44 3.10
N ALA A 361 -24.44 -20.65 2.71
CA ALA A 361 -23.83 -21.66 3.57
C ALA A 361 -22.35 -21.41 3.91
N ALA A 362 -21.70 -20.41 3.31
CA ALA A 362 -20.27 -20.12 3.46
C ALA A 362 -19.97 -18.83 4.23
N LEU A 363 -20.99 -18.07 4.62
CA LEU A 363 -20.89 -16.90 5.52
C LEU A 363 -20.52 -17.29 6.95
#